data_AF-A0A7S2DPN1-F1
#
_entry.id   AF-A0A7S2DPN1-F1
#
_cell.length_a   1.000
_cell.length_b   1.000
_cell.length_c   1.000
_cell.angle_alpha   90.00
_cell.angle_beta   90.00
_cell.angle_gamma   90.00
#
_symmetry.space_group_name_H-M   'P 1'
#
loop_
_entity.id
_entity.type
_entity.pdbx_description
1 polymer ?
#
loop_
_entity_poly.entity_id
_entity_poly.type
_entity_poly.pdbx_seq_one_letter_code
_entity_poly.pdbx_strand_id
1 'polypeptide(L)'
;AAAPSPPPAKRGPAAPAPVEYESGKLLVFKSLPEGLDHQTLKEKLGGADKGCKFVELVPDMPLAYARFSTPEEAKAALGVEGVGEVALLEGDDERQYWEKLSSSSGKGSGGGKGK
;
A
#
# COMPACT_ATOMS: atom_id res chain seq x y z
N ALA A 1 -2.91 -50.82 4.89
CA ALA A 1 -2.26 -49.96 5.90
C ALA A 1 -2.53 -48.51 5.52
N ALA A 2 -3.40 -47.82 6.28
CA ALA A 2 -3.72 -46.41 6.07
C ALA A 2 -2.88 -45.58 7.05
N ALA A 3 -2.12 -44.61 6.55
CA ALA A 3 -1.35 -43.70 7.38
C ALA A 3 -2.29 -42.77 8.17
N PRO A 4 -2.02 -42.48 9.46
CA PRO A 4 -2.81 -41.51 10.22
C PRO A 4 -2.47 -40.07 9.78
N SER A 5 -3.52 -39.28 9.57
CA SER A 5 -3.46 -37.85 9.26
C SER A 5 -2.70 -37.05 10.33
N PRO A 6 -1.96 -35.97 9.96
CA PRO A 6 -1.34 -35.09 10.94
C PRO A 6 -2.40 -34.29 11.74
N PRO A 7 -2.13 -33.94 13.02
CA PRO A 7 -3.08 -33.23 13.88
C PRO A 7 -3.28 -31.77 13.44
N PRO A 8 -4.42 -31.14 13.78
CA PRO A 8 -4.67 -29.74 13.45
C PRO A 8 -3.71 -28.83 14.23
N ALA A 9 -2.92 -28.04 13.51
CA ALA A 9 -2.01 -27.07 14.07
C ALA A 9 -2.74 -26.13 15.04
N LYS A 10 -2.15 -25.96 16.23
CA LYS A 10 -2.60 -25.06 17.29
C LYS A 10 -2.87 -23.67 16.70
N ARG A 11 -4.11 -23.19 16.87
CA ARG A 11 -4.51 -21.81 16.59
C ARG A 11 -3.67 -20.87 17.44
N GLY A 12 -2.69 -20.22 16.81
CA GLY A 12 -2.20 -18.92 17.28
C GLY A 12 -3.35 -17.89 17.23
N PRO A 13 -3.19 -16.70 17.85
CA PRO A 13 -4.24 -15.68 17.87
C PRO A 13 -4.74 -15.48 16.44
N ALA A 14 -6.06 -15.58 16.27
CA ALA A 14 -6.73 -15.59 14.99
C ALA A 14 -6.12 -14.52 14.08
N ALA A 15 -5.45 -14.98 13.01
CA ALA A 15 -5.05 -14.09 11.94
C ALA A 15 -6.32 -13.30 11.57
N PRO A 16 -6.31 -11.95 11.62
CA PRO A 16 -7.47 -11.19 11.22
C PRO A 16 -7.88 -11.69 9.84
N ALA A 17 -9.20 -11.90 9.65
CA ALA A 17 -9.77 -12.40 8.40
C ALA A 17 -9.02 -11.80 7.21
N PRO A 18 -8.64 -12.60 6.20
CA PRO A 18 -7.76 -12.14 5.13
C PRO A 18 -8.41 -10.88 4.56
N VAL A 19 -7.84 -9.73 4.91
CA VAL A 19 -8.11 -8.51 4.19
C VAL A 19 -7.70 -8.92 2.79
N GLU A 20 -8.64 -8.97 1.83
CA GLU A 20 -8.32 -9.28 0.44
C GLU A 20 -7.48 -8.12 -0.11
N TYR A 21 -6.21 -8.07 0.31
CA TYR A 21 -5.19 -7.26 -0.30
C TYR A 21 -4.63 -8.09 -1.43
N GLU A 22 -5.00 -7.71 -2.66
CA GLU A 22 -4.30 -8.18 -3.82
C GLU A 22 -2.91 -7.55 -3.83
N SER A 23 -1.91 -8.42 -3.81
CA SER A 23 -0.50 -8.04 -3.78
C SER A 23 -0.02 -7.48 -5.12
N GLY A 24 0.99 -6.62 -5.05
CA GLY A 24 1.56 -5.94 -6.21
C GLY A 24 0.73 -4.74 -6.66
N LYS A 25 -0.08 -4.16 -5.77
CA LYS A 25 -0.87 -2.95 -6.03
C LYS A 25 -0.26 -1.71 -5.41
N LEU A 26 0.76 -1.86 -4.57
CA LEU A 26 1.44 -0.78 -3.88
C LEU A 26 2.83 -0.56 -4.45
N LEU A 27 3.12 0.68 -4.80
CA LEU A 27 4.44 1.14 -5.15
C LEU A 27 4.99 2.03 -4.06
N VAL A 28 6.29 1.94 -3.84
CA VAL A 28 7.06 2.93 -3.09
C VAL A 28 7.98 3.67 -4.03
N PHE A 29 7.97 4.99 -3.92
CA PHE A 29 8.87 5.90 -4.59
C PHE A 29 9.91 6.32 -3.55
N LYS A 30 11.12 5.83 -3.73
CA LYS A 30 12.30 6.18 -2.93
C LYS A 30 13.05 7.30 -3.64
N SER A 31 13.65 8.20 -2.87
CA SER A 31 14.42 9.33 -3.42
C SER A 31 13.59 10.21 -4.36
N LEU A 32 12.41 10.63 -3.90
CA LEU A 32 11.64 11.66 -4.59
C LEU A 32 12.48 12.93 -4.76
N PRO A 33 12.47 13.56 -5.94
CA PRO A 33 13.13 14.84 -6.13
C PRO A 33 12.49 15.92 -5.25
N GLU A 34 13.31 16.85 -4.78
CA GLU A 34 12.85 17.97 -3.96
C GLU A 34 11.86 18.84 -4.74
N GLY A 35 10.74 19.19 -4.09
CA GLY A 35 9.65 19.95 -4.73
C GLY A 35 8.62 19.10 -5.48
N LEU A 36 8.64 17.77 -5.31
CA LEU A 36 7.63 16.90 -5.88
C LEU A 36 6.49 16.65 -4.87
N ASP A 37 5.37 17.32 -5.09
CA ASP A 37 4.18 17.21 -4.24
C ASP A 37 3.30 16.02 -4.59
N HIS A 38 2.46 15.61 -3.63
CA HIS A 38 1.43 14.57 -3.80
C HIS A 38 0.59 14.74 -5.08
N GLN A 39 0.21 15.99 -5.40
CA GLN A 39 -0.57 16.28 -6.60
C GLN A 39 0.20 15.96 -7.87
N THR A 40 1.44 16.44 -7.99
CA THR A 40 2.33 16.18 -9.13
C THR A 40 2.61 14.68 -9.30
N LEU A 41 2.82 13.96 -8.20
CA LEU A 41 3.01 12.52 -8.18
C LEU A 41 1.75 11.81 -8.71
N LYS A 42 0.58 12.17 -8.20
CA LYS A 42 -0.70 11.63 -8.66
C LYS A 42 -0.93 11.89 -10.14
N GLU A 43 -0.64 13.10 -10.63
CA GLU A 43 -0.74 13.45 -12.05
C GLU A 43 0.23 12.65 -12.92
N LYS A 44 1.49 12.51 -12.50
CA LYS A 44 2.52 11.68 -13.20
C LYS A 44 2.14 10.21 -13.25
N LEU A 45 1.59 9.68 -12.17
CA LEU A 45 1.07 8.32 -12.09
C LEU A 45 -0.25 8.15 -12.86
N GLY A 46 -0.75 9.22 -13.50
CA GLY A 46 -1.93 9.22 -14.36
C GLY A 46 -3.26 9.28 -13.61
N GLY A 47 -3.24 9.53 -12.29
CA GLY A 47 -4.43 9.71 -11.48
C GLY A 47 -5.46 8.60 -11.66
N ALA A 48 -6.73 8.98 -11.83
CA ALA A 48 -7.81 8.01 -12.01
C ALA A 48 -7.75 7.27 -13.37
N ASP A 49 -7.17 7.88 -14.41
CA ASP A 49 -7.07 7.31 -15.76
C ASP A 49 -6.08 6.14 -15.86
N LYS A 50 -5.03 6.14 -15.04
CA LYS A 50 -4.10 5.00 -14.89
C LYS A 50 -4.30 4.21 -13.60
N GLY A 51 -5.45 4.41 -12.93
CA GLY A 51 -5.88 3.64 -11.77
C GLY A 51 -5.12 3.88 -10.47
N CYS A 52 -4.33 4.94 -10.37
CA CYS A 52 -3.77 5.40 -9.11
C CYS A 52 -4.89 5.93 -8.21
N LYS A 53 -5.29 5.14 -7.21
CA LYS A 53 -6.40 5.46 -6.31
C LYS A 53 -5.96 6.35 -5.16
N PHE A 54 -4.74 6.13 -4.68
CA PHE A 54 -4.24 6.81 -3.49
C PHE A 54 -2.74 7.02 -3.60
N VAL A 55 -2.26 8.18 -3.17
CA VAL A 55 -0.84 8.47 -3.02
C VAL A 55 -0.66 9.02 -1.59
N GLU A 56 0.29 8.47 -0.84
CA GLU A 56 0.71 8.93 0.47
C GLU A 56 2.14 9.43 0.34
N LEU A 57 2.33 10.74 0.42
CA LEU A 57 3.67 11.31 0.51
C LEU A 57 4.07 11.34 1.98
N VAL A 58 5.27 10.85 2.30
CA VAL A 58 5.77 10.85 3.67
C VAL A 58 6.40 12.22 3.95
N PRO A 59 5.84 13.02 4.88
CA PRO A 59 6.49 14.26 5.28
C PRO A 59 7.85 13.96 5.91
N ASP A 60 8.81 14.86 5.73
CA ASP A 60 10.19 14.76 6.25
C ASP A 60 11.08 13.68 5.60
N MET A 61 10.56 12.89 4.65
CA MET A 61 11.36 11.95 3.87
C MET A 61 11.06 12.07 2.37
N PRO A 62 12.06 11.90 1.47
CA PRO A 62 11.83 11.88 0.03
C PRO A 62 11.23 10.52 -0.39
N LEU A 63 10.10 10.17 0.20
CA LEU A 63 9.45 8.87 0.05
C LEU A 63 7.94 9.05 -0.14
N ALA A 64 7.36 8.36 -1.13
CA ALA A 64 5.91 8.25 -1.26
C ALA A 64 5.50 6.80 -1.50
N TYR A 65 4.24 6.52 -1.20
CA TYR A 65 3.58 5.27 -1.50
C TYR A 65 2.40 5.55 -2.41
N ALA A 66 2.23 4.80 -3.48
CA ALA A 66 1.03 4.87 -4.31
C ALA A 66 0.33 3.52 -4.35
N ARG A 67 -0.99 3.56 -4.25
CA ARG A 67 -1.87 2.41 -4.37
C ARG A 67 -2.65 2.49 -5.67
N PHE A 68 -2.62 1.40 -6.41
CA PHE A 68 -3.34 1.22 -7.66
C PHE A 68 -4.58 0.34 -7.48
N SER A 69 -5.48 0.40 -8.46
CA SER A 69 -6.68 -0.45 -8.50
C SER A 69 -6.31 -1.89 -8.86
N THR A 70 -5.39 -2.04 -9.82
CA THR A 70 -4.90 -3.32 -10.32
C THR A 70 -3.37 -3.40 -10.27
N PRO A 71 -2.79 -4.61 -10.18
CA PRO A 71 -1.33 -4.76 -10.17
C PRO A 71 -0.69 -4.46 -11.54
N GLU A 72 -1.45 -4.57 -12.63
CA GLU A 72 -0.98 -4.21 -13.97
C GLU A 72 -0.71 -2.71 -14.08
N GLU A 73 -1.58 -1.89 -13.50
CA GLU A 73 -1.41 -0.43 -13.41
C GLU A 73 -0.21 -0.04 -12.55
N ALA A 74 -0.03 -0.71 -11.40
CA ALA A 74 1.16 -0.53 -10.57
C ALA A 74 2.44 -0.88 -11.35
N LYS A 75 2.46 -1.99 -12.08
CA LYS A 75 3.61 -2.34 -12.93
C LYS A 75 3.86 -1.32 -14.04
N ALA A 76 2.80 -0.77 -14.65
CA ALA A 76 2.93 0.29 -15.64
C ALA A 76 3.55 1.57 -15.05
N ALA A 77 3.29 1.86 -13.77
CA ALA A 77 3.85 2.98 -13.05
C ALA A 77 5.29 2.77 -12.55
N LEU A 78 5.84 1.56 -12.57
CA LEU A 78 7.28 1.33 -12.27
C LEU A 78 8.21 2.06 -13.25
N GLY A 79 7.75 2.29 -14.49
CA GLY A 79 8.51 2.96 -15.53
C GLY A 79 8.31 4.48 -15.60
N VAL A 80 7.67 5.11 -14.61
CA VAL A 80 7.42 6.55 -14.67
C VAL A 80 8.69 7.35 -14.39
N GLU A 81 9.04 8.24 -15.30
CA GLU A 81 10.25 9.07 -15.19
C GLU A 81 9.99 10.36 -14.39
N GLY A 82 11.03 10.80 -13.67
CA GLY A 82 10.98 12.03 -12.87
C GLY A 82 10.18 11.92 -11.58
N VAL A 83 10.03 10.72 -11.03
CA VAL A 83 9.49 10.46 -9.67
C VAL A 83 10.52 9.74 -8.77
N GLY A 84 11.80 9.77 -9.13
CA GLY A 84 12.83 9.05 -8.38
C GLY A 84 12.84 7.53 -8.64
N GLU A 85 13.31 6.77 -7.66
CA GLU A 85 13.41 5.31 -7.72
C GLU A 85 12.07 4.68 -7.34
N VAL A 86 11.47 3.90 -8.24
CA VAL A 86 10.20 3.22 -7.98
C VAL A 86 10.44 1.75 -7.71
N ALA A 87 9.89 1.24 -6.62
CA ALA A 87 9.91 -0.18 -6.27
C ALA A 87 8.50 -0.67 -5.94
N LEU A 88 8.20 -1.91 -6.34
CA LEU A 88 6.98 -2.60 -5.94
C LEU A 88 7.12 -3.03 -4.48
N LEU A 89 6.11 -2.77 -3.66
CA LEU A 89 6.00 -3.38 -2.34
C LEU A 89 5.46 -4.80 -2.50
N GLU A 90 6.14 -5.77 -1.92
CA GLU A 90 5.75 -7.18 -1.97
C GLU A 90 5.92 -7.83 -0.59
N GLY A 91 5.16 -8.88 -0.32
CA GLY A 91 5.31 -9.70 0.88
C GLY A 91 4.89 -9.01 2.17
N ASP A 92 5.77 -9.00 3.18
CA ASP A 92 5.44 -8.54 4.53
C ASP A 92 5.35 -7.01 4.62
N ASP A 93 6.22 -6.27 3.93
CA ASP A 93 6.17 -4.81 3.86
C ASP A 93 4.85 -4.32 3.27
N GLU A 94 4.36 -4.97 2.21
CA GLU A 94 3.09 -4.63 1.56
C GLU A 94 1.92 -4.86 2.52
N ARG A 95 1.93 -6.00 3.21
CA ARG A 95 0.93 -6.36 4.20
C ARG A 95 0.88 -5.37 5.37
N GLN A 96 2.02 -5.02 5.96
CA GLN A 96 2.10 -4.04 7.04
C GLN A 96 1.55 -2.68 6.60
N TYR A 97 1.85 -2.27 5.37
CA TYR A 97 1.33 -1.02 4.82
C TYR A 97 -0.19 -1.06 4.64
N TRP A 98 -0.75 -2.18 4.17
CA TRP A 98 -2.19 -2.39 4.10
C TRP A 98 -2.88 -2.35 5.47
N GLU A 99 -2.28 -2.95 6.50
CA GLU A 99 -2.81 -2.89 7.87
C GLU A 99 -2.77 -1.46 8.43
N LYS A 100 -1.71 -0.70 8.14
CA LYS A 100 -1.61 0.73 8.47
C LYS A 100 -2.68 1.54 7.74
N LEU A 101 -2.90 1.30 6.45
CA LEU A 101 -3.92 1.97 5.64
C LEU A 101 -5.34 1.67 6.12
N SER A 102 -5.63 0.41 6.46
CA SER A 102 -6.92 0.00 7.02
C SER A 102 -7.17 0.71 8.36
N SER A 103 -6.14 0.78 9.21
CA SER A 103 -6.19 1.51 10.48
C SER A 103 -6.31 3.04 10.29
N SER A 104 -5.74 3.57 9.20
CA SER A 104 -5.75 5.01 8.86
C SER A 104 -7.06 5.44 8.17
N SER A 105 -7.71 4.56 7.39
CA SER A 105 -9.03 4.81 6.78
C SER A 105 -10.17 4.90 7.80
N GLY A 106 -9.94 4.54 9.06
CA GLY A 106 -10.83 4.87 10.17
C GLY A 106 -10.75 6.33 10.64
N LYS A 107 -9.85 7.15 10.10
CA LYS A 107 -9.63 8.53 10.51
C LYS A 107 -10.39 9.53 9.63
N GLY A 108 -11.70 9.33 9.57
CA GLY A 108 -12.60 10.47 9.64
C GLY A 108 -12.45 11.11 11.02
N SER A 109 -12.26 12.42 11.06
CA SER A 109 -12.32 13.31 12.21
C SER A 109 -13.06 12.77 13.44
N GLY A 110 -12.39 12.72 14.59
CA GLY A 110 -13.03 12.35 15.85
C GLY A 110 -12.14 12.46 17.09
N GLY A 111 -11.20 13.40 17.11
CA GLY A 111 -10.63 13.87 18.38
C GLY A 111 -11.75 14.43 19.25
N GLY A 112 -11.81 13.96 20.50
CA GLY A 112 -12.95 14.17 21.38
C GLY A 112 -13.27 15.62 21.75
N LYS A 113 -14.54 15.84 22.11
CA LYS A 113 -14.99 16.63 23.26
C LYS A 113 -16.50 16.45 23.39
N GLY A 114 -16.98 15.89 24.50
CA GLY A 114 -18.41 15.60 24.66
C GLY A 114 -18.85 15.30 26.09
N LYS A 115 -18.70 16.30 26.95
CA LYS A 115 -19.32 16.51 28.28
C LYS A 115 -18.83 15.68 29.47
#